data_AF-A0A9N8KSS9-F1
#
_entry.id   AF-A0A9N8KSS9-F1
#
_cell.length_a   1.000
_cell.length_b   1.000
_cell.length_c   1.000
_cell.angle_alpha   90.00
_cell.angle_beta   90.00
_cell.angle_gamma   90.00
#
_symmetry.space_group_name_H-M   'P 1'
#
loop_
_entity.id
_entity.type
_entity.pdbx_description
1 polymer ?
#
loop_
_entity_poly.entity_id
_entity_poly.type
_entity_poly.pdbx_seq_one_letter_code
_entity_poly.pdbx_strand_id
1 'polypeptide(L)'
;MGRCEALLVLGYTYNRKNTSRNNLSRWYCTRYHQGCKAAVITMDDLTVVTHIGTHTHTAPRLICTADQRYHATNVSKMIHVTRKQ
;
A
#
# COMPACT_ATOMS: atom_id res chain seq x y z
N MET A 1 -6.80 -17.61 -6.92
CA MET A 1 -6.70 -16.56 -5.88
C MET A 1 -5.67 -15.54 -6.34
N GLY A 2 -6.09 -14.32 -6.67
CA GLY A 2 -5.21 -13.28 -7.20
C GLY A 2 -4.25 -12.75 -6.13
N ARG A 3 -3.03 -12.41 -6.54
CA ARG A 3 -2.02 -11.78 -5.67
C ARG A 3 -2.48 -10.36 -5.31
N CYS A 4 -2.71 -10.08 -4.02
CA CYS A 4 -2.97 -8.73 -3.53
C CYS A 4 -1.63 -8.02 -3.30
N GLU A 5 -1.22 -7.18 -4.23
CA GLU A 5 0.00 -6.37 -4.12
C GLU A 5 -0.29 -5.08 -3.35
N ALA A 6 0.61 -4.72 -2.44
CA ALA A 6 0.52 -3.49 -1.64
C ALA A 6 1.85 -2.73 -1.71
N LEU A 7 1.75 -1.40 -1.76
CA LEU A 7 2.88 -0.48 -1.80
C LEU A 7 3.11 0.10 -0.40
N LEU A 8 4.36 0.13 0.07
CA LEU A 8 4.77 0.78 1.31
C LEU A 8 5.60 2.03 1.01
N VAL A 9 5.07 3.21 1.37
CA VAL A 9 5.75 4.49 1.15
C VAL A 9 5.55 5.37 2.38
N LEU A 10 6.65 5.92 2.93
CA LEU A 10 6.65 6.81 4.10
C LEU A 10 5.89 6.25 5.32
N GLY A 11 5.95 4.93 5.52
CA GLY A 11 5.27 4.26 6.64
C GLY A 11 3.78 3.95 6.42
N TYR A 12 3.21 4.31 5.28
CA TYR A 12 1.81 4.04 4.93
C TYR A 12 1.71 2.96 3.85
N THR A 13 0.64 2.16 3.92
CA THR A 13 0.37 1.11 2.94
C THR A 13 -0.74 1.52 1.98
N TYR A 14 -0.60 1.10 0.73
CA TYR A 14 -1.52 1.45 -0.35
C TYR A 14 -1.91 0.23 -1.20
N ASN A 15 -3.16 0.17 -1.64
CA ASN A 15 -3.69 -0.84 -2.56
C ASN A 15 -3.76 -0.28 -3.98
N ARG A 16 -3.38 -1.08 -4.99
CA ARG A 16 -3.49 -0.71 -6.41
C ARG A 16 -4.94 -0.77 -6.86
N LYS A 17 -5.44 0.28 -7.53
CA LYS A 17 -6.82 0.28 -8.07
C LYS A 17 -6.89 -0.08 -9.56
N ASN A 18 -5.86 0.20 -10.35
CA ASN A 18 -5.55 -0.34 -11.68
C ASN A 18 -4.33 0.38 -12.27
N THR A 19 -3.68 -0.26 -13.24
CA THR A 19 -2.72 0.37 -14.16
C THR A 19 -3.47 1.26 -15.15
N SER A 20 -3.04 2.50 -15.31
CA SER A 20 -3.49 3.37 -16.40
C SER A 20 -2.79 2.99 -17.71
N ARG A 21 -3.32 3.43 -18.86
CA ARG A 21 -2.76 3.20 -20.20
C ARG A 21 -1.37 3.81 -20.43
N ASN A 22 -0.88 4.64 -19.51
CA ASN A 22 0.34 5.44 -19.67
C ASN A 22 1.48 5.00 -18.71
N ASN A 23 1.59 3.72 -18.38
CA ASN A 23 2.60 3.18 -17.45
C ASN A 23 2.55 3.77 -16.03
N LEU A 24 1.40 4.32 -15.66
CA LEU A 24 1.16 4.92 -14.34
C LEU A 24 0.20 4.05 -13.55
N SER A 25 0.59 3.72 -12.32
CA SER A 25 -0.24 2.99 -11.37
C SER A 25 -0.68 3.92 -10.25
N ARG A 26 -1.98 3.91 -9.96
CA ARG A 26 -2.53 4.65 -8.83
C ARG A 26 -2.79 3.72 -7.66
N TRP A 27 -2.25 4.11 -6.52
CA TRP A 27 -2.32 3.41 -5.25
C TRP A 27 -3.08 4.24 -4.23
N TYR A 28 -4.12 3.71 -3.62
CA TYR A 28 -4.88 4.40 -2.58
C TYR A 28 -4.49 3.87 -1.21
N CYS A 29 -4.46 4.74 -0.20
CA CYS A 29 -4.20 4.32 1.17
C CYS A 29 -5.11 3.14 1.54
N THR A 30 -4.58 2.13 2.24
CA THR A 30 -5.36 0.96 2.68
C THR A 30 -6.56 1.35 3.53
N ARG A 31 -6.51 2.51 4.22
CA ARG A 31 -7.64 3.08 4.97
C ARG A 31 -8.57 3.95 4.11
N TYR A 32 -8.56 3.80 2.79
CA TYR A 32 -9.40 4.62 1.90
C TYR A 32 -10.90 4.55 2.20
N HIS A 33 -11.36 3.35 2.51
CA HIS A 33 -12.75 3.09 2.91
C HIS A 33 -13.06 3.52 4.35
N GLN A 34 -12.04 3.89 5.14
CA GLN A 34 -12.17 4.45 6.50
C GLN A 34 -12.02 5.98 6.51
N GLY A 35 -12.10 6.63 5.34
CA GLY A 35 -12.09 8.08 5.20
C GLY A 35 -10.77 8.71 4.75
N CYS A 36 -9.66 7.96 4.71
CA CYS A 36 -8.40 8.50 4.20
C CYS A 36 -8.46 8.69 2.67
N LYS A 37 -8.12 9.85 2.14
CA LYS A 37 -8.09 10.06 0.67
C LYS A 37 -6.68 10.15 0.08
N ALA A 38 -5.66 9.85 0.89
CA ALA A 38 -4.29 9.84 0.45
C ALA A 38 -4.06 8.78 -0.64
N ALA A 39 -3.27 9.15 -1.65
CA ALA A 39 -2.90 8.27 -2.76
C ALA A 39 -1.46 8.54 -3.23
N VAL A 40 -0.89 7.57 -3.93
CA VAL A 40 0.43 7.66 -4.56
C VAL A 40 0.28 7.23 -6.01
N ILE A 41 0.99 7.91 -6.91
CA ILE A 41 1.14 7.49 -8.30
C ILE A 41 2.57 7.02 -8.49
N THR A 42 2.72 5.83 -9.08
CA THR A 42 4.02 5.29 -9.46
C THR A 42 4.08 5.03 -10.96
N MET A 43 5.30 4.95 -11.49
CA MET A 43 5.59 4.29 -12.76
C MET A 43 5.48 2.76 -12.60
N ASP A 44 5.59 1.99 -13.69
CA ASP A 44 5.59 0.51 -13.66
C ASP A 44 6.81 -0.09 -12.93
N ASP A 45 7.93 0.64 -12.88
CA ASP A 45 9.12 0.26 -12.09
C ASP A 45 9.00 0.62 -10.59
N LEU A 46 7.80 1.02 -10.14
CA LEU A 46 7.48 1.48 -8.79
C LEU A 46 8.14 2.81 -8.37
N THR A 47 8.76 3.54 -9.29
CA THR A 47 9.24 4.90 -9.03
C THR A 47 8.07 5.81 -8.68
N VAL A 48 8.13 6.46 -7.52
CA VAL A 48 7.08 7.38 -7.06
C VAL A 48 7.14 8.67 -7.87
N VAL A 49 6.03 8.97 -8.56
CA VAL A 49 5.86 10.20 -9.34
C VAL A 49 5.27 11.30 -8.49
N THR A 50 4.25 10.98 -7.69
CA THR A 50 3.56 11.98 -6.87
C THR A 50 2.81 11.39 -5.68
N HIS A 51 2.67 12.22 -4.64
CA HIS A 51 1.83 12.00 -3.47
C HIS A 51 0.61 12.92 -3.53
N ILE A 52 -0.57 12.37 -3.27
CA ILE A 52 -1.85 13.08 -3.35
C ILE A 52 -2.53 13.05 -1.99
N GLY A 53 -2.95 14.21 -1.51
CA GLY A 53 -3.69 14.37 -0.27
C GLY A 53 -2.85 14.14 0.99
N THR A 54 -3.49 14.33 2.14
CA THR A 54 -2.89 14.10 3.46
C THR A 54 -3.52 12.89 4.14
N HIS A 55 -2.75 12.22 5.00
CA HIS A 55 -3.27 11.14 5.82
C HIS A 55 -4.06 11.73 7.00
N THR A 56 -5.26 11.21 7.23
CA THR A 56 -6.15 11.57 8.35
C THR A 56 -6.05 10.59 9.51
N HIS A 57 -5.02 9.75 9.52
CA HIS A 57 -4.74 8.77 10.54
C HIS A 57 -3.23 8.62 10.71
N THR A 58 -2.82 8.09 11.85
CA THR A 58 -1.43 7.76 12.10
C THR A 58 -0.97 6.59 11.22
N ALA A 59 0.33 6.56 10.92
CA ALA A 59 0.95 5.44 10.22
C ALA A 59 0.74 4.14 11.03
N PRO A 60 0.38 3.02 10.38
CA PRO A 60 0.28 1.74 11.07
C PRO A 60 1.64 1.29 11.58
N ARG A 61 1.65 0.46 12.62
CA ARG A 61 2.86 -0.23 13.04
C ARG A 61 3.15 -1.34 12.02
N LEU A 62 4.33 -1.26 11.41
CA LEU A 62 4.82 -2.26 10.48
C LEU A 62 5.72 -3.22 11.24
N ILE A 63 5.35 -4.49 11.24
CA ILE A 63 6.16 -5.54 11.83
C ILE A 63 6.91 -6.23 10.69
N CYS A 64 8.22 -6.09 10.68
CA CYS A 64 9.09 -6.92 9.84
C CYS A 64 9.27 -8.27 10.54
N THR A 65 8.88 -9.34 9.88
CA THR A 65 9.12 -10.71 10.37
C THR A 65 10.50 -11.19 9.94
N ALA A 66 11.00 -12.26 10.57
CA ALA A 66 12.31 -12.84 10.25
C ALA A 66 12.47 -13.24 8.76
N ASP A 67 11.37 -13.47 8.04
CA ASP A 67 11.33 -13.73 6.60
C ASP A 67 11.31 -12.45 5.75
N GLN A 68 11.62 -11.28 6.33
CA GLN A 68 11.58 -9.96 5.66
C GLN A 68 10.20 -9.60 5.07
N ARG A 69 9.11 -10.18 5.61
CA ARG A 69 7.73 -9.79 5.26
C ARG A 69 7.24 -8.70 6.19
N TYR A 70 6.63 -7.67 5.61
CA TYR A 70 6.01 -6.58 6.36
C TYR A 70 4.52 -6.86 6.58
N HIS A 71 4.10 -6.91 7.83
CA HIS A 71 2.70 -6.95 8.22
C HIS A 71 2.27 -5.58 8.71
N ALA A 72 1.32 -4.96 8.00
CA ALA A 72 0.65 -3.75 8.47
C ALA A 72 -0.44 -4.15 9.47
N THR A 73 -0.15 -4.02 10.75
CA THR A 73 -1.14 -4.30 11.79
C THR A 73 -1.88 -3.01 12.12
N ASN A 74 -3.12 -2.88 11.64
CA ASN A 74 -4.15 -2.24 12.47
C ASN A 74 -4.47 -3.25 13.58
N VAL A 75 -4.69 -2.81 14.81
CA VAL A 75 -4.91 -3.68 16.00
C VAL A 75 -6.20 -4.53 15.91
N SER A 76 -6.78 -4.72 14.73
CA SER A 76 -7.94 -5.58 14.50
C SER A 76 -7.90 -6.13 13.07
N LYS A 77 -7.61 -7.43 12.93
CA LYS A 77 -7.57 -8.28 11.72
C LYS A 77 -6.24 -8.31 10.94
N MET A 78 -5.50 -9.40 11.16
CA MET A 78 -4.34 -9.86 10.39
C MET A 78 -4.77 -10.37 9.01
N ILE A 79 -4.16 -9.88 7.93
CA ILE A 79 -4.28 -10.47 6.59
C ILE A 79 -2.90 -10.99 6.17
N HIS A 80 -2.84 -12.27 5.80
CA HIS A 80 -1.64 -12.96 5.33
C HIS A 80 -1.35 -12.56 3.89
N VAL A 81 -0.12 -12.11 3.60
CA VAL A 81 0.40 -12.00 2.23
C VAL A 81 1.74 -12.71 2.16
N THR A 82 1.82 -13.74 1.33
CA THR A 82 3.03 -14.52 1.04
C THR A 82 3.46 -14.28 -0.41
N ARG A 83 4.77 -14.16 -0.67
CA ARG A 83 5.37 -14.26 -2.02
C ARG A 83 6.08 -15.61 -2.14
N LYS A 84 5.91 -16.29 -3.28
CA LYS A 84 6.64 -17.52 -3.64
C LYS A 84 7.83 -17.20 -4.55
N GLN A 85 8.85 -18.06 -4.38
CA GLN A 85 10.10 -18.30 -5.13
C GLN A 85 10.21 -17.64 -6.51
#